data_AF-A0A4Q5LUM6-F1
#
_entry.id   AF-A0A4Q5LUM6-F1
#
_cell.length_a   1.000
_cell.length_b   1.000
_cell.length_c   1.000
_cell.angle_alpha   90.00
_cell.angle_beta   90.00
_cell.angle_gamma   90.00
#
_symmetry.space_group_name_H-M   'P 1'
#
loop_
_entity.id
_entity.type
_entity.pdbx_description
1 polymer ?
#
loop_
_entity_poly.entity_id
_entity_poly.type
_entity_poly.pdbx_seq_one_letter_code
_entity_poly.pdbx_strand_id
1 'polypeptide(L)'
;MKAILTYILLFVSVLSFAQTASTDPFVCPPCDNDCDKLTFNEAGRCPHCGMELIQKSKLPKKKMTICFYLQDGVEVLDFAGPMEVFSYAGAKIFTVSKTRSPIKSQGILKVTPDYAITDAPPFDILAVFGGNSGVASEDPEVIAWIKARKPTTQYYFSVCTGAFILGKAGLLDNLTVTTFHESIDRLQKAVPSAKVLSNARFVDNGTIITTAGISAGIDGALHLVEKLGGKEAAKRVATYMEYDKWVPEQGLIIPPRP
;
A
#
# COMPACT_ATOMS: atom_id res chain seq x y z
N MET A 1 -7.61 55.00 54.03
CA MET A 1 -7.42 53.65 53.45
C MET A 1 -8.65 53.36 52.60
N LYS A 2 -8.62 53.73 51.31
CA LYS A 2 -8.49 52.84 50.14
C LYS A 2 -9.51 51.70 50.09
N ALA A 3 -10.50 51.80 49.19
CA ALA A 3 -10.79 50.77 48.19
C ALA A 3 -11.76 51.34 47.14
N ILE A 4 -11.22 51.62 45.95
CA ILE A 4 -11.94 52.05 44.75
C ILE A 4 -12.35 50.76 44.03
N LEU A 5 -13.65 50.58 43.79
CA LEU A 5 -14.20 49.42 43.08
C LEU A 5 -14.34 49.78 41.59
N THR A 6 -13.32 49.46 40.80
CA THR A 6 -13.31 49.70 39.35
C THR A 6 -13.92 48.51 38.60
N TYR A 7 -15.05 48.74 37.94
CA TYR A 7 -15.66 47.78 36.99
C TYR A 7 -14.81 47.71 35.71
N ILE A 8 -14.23 46.55 35.42
CA ILE A 8 -13.54 46.28 34.14
C ILE A 8 -14.52 45.52 33.23
N LEU A 9 -15.07 46.24 32.25
CA LEU A 9 -15.78 45.66 31.09
C LEU A 9 -14.74 45.05 30.14
N LEU A 10 -14.61 43.73 30.15
CA LEU A 10 -13.82 42.98 29.18
C LEU A 10 -14.62 42.84 27.88
N PHE A 11 -14.29 43.68 26.89
CA PHE A 11 -14.70 43.51 25.49
C PHE A 11 -13.89 42.36 24.88
N VAL A 12 -14.49 41.18 24.76
CA VAL A 12 -13.90 40.05 24.03
C VAL A 12 -14.27 40.22 22.55
N SER A 13 -13.32 40.71 21.76
CA SER A 13 -13.43 40.73 20.30
C SER A 13 -13.31 39.31 19.76
N VAL A 14 -14.42 38.76 19.25
CA VAL A 14 -14.43 37.48 18.53
C VAL A 14 -13.85 37.73 17.13
N LEU A 15 -12.57 37.39 16.94
CA LEU A 15 -11.96 37.30 15.62
C LEU A 15 -12.43 35.99 14.97
N SER A 16 -13.44 36.07 14.10
CA SER A 16 -13.81 34.98 13.20
C SER A 16 -12.66 34.74 12.20
N PHE A 17 -11.91 33.66 12.40
CA PHE A 17 -11.09 33.08 11.35
C PHE A 17 -12.02 32.49 10.30
N ALA A 18 -12.28 33.22 9.21
CA ALA A 18 -12.86 32.65 8.01
C ALA A 18 -11.84 31.65 7.43
N GLN A 19 -12.10 30.37 7.65
CA GLN A 19 -11.44 29.28 6.95
C GLN A 19 -11.73 29.48 5.46
N THR A 20 -10.73 29.88 4.67
CA THR A 20 -10.83 29.88 3.21
C THR A 20 -11.09 28.45 2.78
N ALA A 21 -12.35 28.13 2.49
CA ALA A 21 -12.74 26.85 1.94
C ALA A 21 -11.95 26.68 0.62
N SER A 22 -11.02 25.72 0.62
CA SER A 22 -10.39 25.25 -0.61
C SER A 22 -11.52 24.76 -1.53
N THR A 23 -11.79 25.48 -2.60
CA THR A 23 -12.81 25.10 -3.58
C THR A 23 -12.33 23.86 -4.31
N ASP A 24 -13.09 22.76 -4.20
CA ASP A 24 -12.82 21.51 -4.91
C ASP A 24 -12.71 21.76 -6.42
N PRO A 25 -11.52 21.54 -7.04
CA PRO A 25 -11.28 21.90 -8.43
C PRO A 25 -12.05 20.97 -9.36
N PHE A 26 -12.26 21.44 -10.58
CA PHE A 26 -12.85 20.67 -11.66
C PHE A 26 -11.77 19.94 -12.46
N VAL A 27 -12.12 18.79 -13.01
CA VAL A 27 -11.22 17.91 -13.77
C VAL A 27 -11.99 17.28 -14.92
N CYS A 28 -11.26 16.92 -15.96
CA CYS A 28 -11.81 16.09 -17.02
C CYS A 28 -12.07 14.67 -16.46
N PRO A 29 -13.26 14.08 -16.64
CA PRO A 29 -13.42 12.63 -16.48
C PRO A 29 -12.37 11.88 -17.32
N PRO A 30 -11.91 10.68 -16.91
CA PRO A 30 -10.88 9.97 -17.67
C PRO A 30 -11.34 9.72 -19.11
N CYS A 31 -10.58 10.21 -20.09
CA CYS A 31 -10.79 9.93 -21.52
C CYS A 31 -9.52 9.49 -22.25
N ASP A 32 -8.48 9.07 -21.52
CA ASP A 32 -7.21 8.57 -22.07
C ASP A 32 -6.48 9.60 -22.96
N ASN A 33 -6.66 10.89 -22.65
CA ASN A 33 -5.97 12.01 -23.31
C ASN A 33 -5.17 12.83 -22.29
N ASP A 34 -4.32 13.75 -22.76
CA ASP A 34 -3.50 14.59 -21.88
C ASP A 34 -4.32 15.48 -20.93
N CYS A 35 -5.59 15.74 -21.25
CA CYS A 35 -6.49 16.49 -20.38
C CYS A 35 -6.85 15.79 -19.06
N ASP A 36 -6.60 14.48 -18.92
CA ASP A 36 -6.78 13.74 -17.66
C ASP A 36 -5.85 14.25 -16.54
N LYS A 37 -4.79 14.99 -16.91
CA LYS A 37 -3.80 15.57 -15.99
C LYS A 37 -4.12 17.01 -15.61
N LEU A 38 -5.12 17.62 -16.25
CA LEU A 38 -5.44 19.04 -16.09
C LEU A 38 -6.45 19.27 -14.95
N THR A 39 -6.35 20.45 -14.34
CA THR A 39 -7.30 20.94 -13.33
C THR A 39 -7.84 22.30 -13.76
N PHE A 40 -9.11 22.55 -13.43
CA PHE A 40 -9.87 23.71 -13.82
C PHE A 40 -10.50 24.35 -12.58
N ASN A 41 -10.64 25.66 -12.58
CA ASN A 41 -11.16 26.41 -11.43
C ASN A 41 -12.68 26.60 -11.48
N GLU A 42 -13.30 26.31 -12.63
CA GLU A 42 -14.72 26.50 -12.88
C GLU A 42 -15.34 25.27 -13.56
N ALA A 43 -16.65 25.11 -13.38
CA ALA A 43 -17.43 24.13 -14.12
C ALA A 43 -17.45 24.49 -15.61
N GLY A 44 -17.61 23.50 -16.48
CA GLY A 44 -17.64 23.74 -17.92
C GLY A 44 -17.37 22.48 -18.71
N ARG A 45 -16.92 22.66 -19.96
CA ARG A 45 -16.46 21.56 -20.80
C ARG A 45 -14.95 21.61 -20.95
N CYS A 46 -14.31 20.44 -20.94
CA CYS A 46 -12.88 20.32 -21.18
C CYS A 46 -12.54 20.88 -22.58
N PRO A 47 -11.59 21.81 -22.72
CA PRO A 47 -11.25 22.43 -24.00
C PRO A 47 -10.55 21.46 -24.97
N HIS A 48 -10.10 20.30 -24.49
CA HIS A 48 -9.39 19.31 -25.29
C HIS A 48 -10.31 18.21 -25.82
N CYS A 49 -11.23 17.69 -25.00
CA CYS A 49 -12.10 16.56 -25.36
C CYS A 49 -13.60 16.89 -25.39
N GLY A 50 -14.00 18.09 -24.98
CA GLY A 50 -15.40 18.55 -25.00
C GLY A 50 -16.32 17.92 -23.94
N MET A 51 -15.81 17.01 -23.10
CA MET A 51 -16.56 16.38 -22.01
C MET A 51 -16.86 17.38 -20.89
N GLU A 52 -17.99 17.18 -20.21
CA GLU A 52 -18.36 17.97 -19.04
C GLU A 52 -17.36 17.73 -17.90
N LEU A 53 -16.80 18.81 -17.37
CA LEU A 53 -15.89 18.76 -16.24
C LEU A 53 -16.65 18.38 -14.99
N ILE A 54 -16.05 17.51 -14.18
CA ILE A 54 -16.63 17.11 -12.90
C ILE A 54 -15.78 17.63 -11.76
N GLN A 55 -16.40 17.81 -10.60
CA GLN A 55 -15.69 18.05 -9.36
C GLN A 55 -14.69 16.91 -9.11
N LYS A 56 -13.46 17.24 -8.72
CA LYS A 56 -12.41 16.24 -8.47
C LYS A 56 -12.82 15.28 -7.36
N SER A 57 -13.58 15.74 -6.37
CA SER A 57 -14.19 14.86 -5.35
C SER A 57 -15.15 13.80 -5.92
N LYS A 58 -15.72 14.03 -7.11
CA LYS A 58 -16.65 13.13 -7.79
C LYS A 58 -15.99 12.20 -8.81
N LEU A 59 -14.69 12.35 -9.08
CA LEU A 59 -13.98 11.39 -9.95
C LEU A 59 -14.10 9.98 -9.36
N PRO A 60 -14.45 8.97 -10.16
CA PRO A 60 -14.33 7.59 -9.73
C PRO A 60 -12.86 7.33 -9.41
N LYS A 61 -12.53 7.06 -8.14
CA LYS A 61 -11.18 6.66 -7.78
C LYS A 61 -10.85 5.38 -8.53
N LYS A 62 -9.76 5.37 -9.32
CA LYS A 62 -9.24 4.15 -9.96
C LYS A 62 -9.09 3.09 -8.87
N LYS A 63 -9.80 1.98 -9.00
CA LYS A 63 -9.66 0.85 -8.06
C LYS A 63 -8.27 0.25 -8.25
N MET A 64 -7.53 0.20 -7.15
CA MET A 64 -6.21 -0.41 -7.12
C MET A 64 -6.30 -1.89 -7.45
N THR A 65 -5.52 -2.36 -8.41
CA THR A 65 -5.46 -3.79 -8.75
C THR A 65 -4.23 -4.43 -8.14
N ILE A 66 -4.42 -5.39 -7.23
CA ILE A 66 -3.34 -6.04 -6.49
C ILE A 66 -3.25 -7.51 -6.87
N CYS A 67 -2.06 -7.91 -7.32
CA CYS A 67 -1.69 -9.29 -7.55
C CYS A 67 -1.09 -9.87 -6.27
N PHE A 68 -1.73 -10.89 -5.73
CA PHE A 68 -1.23 -11.67 -4.60
C PHE A 68 -0.51 -12.90 -5.14
N TYR A 69 0.82 -12.89 -5.17
CA TYR A 69 1.58 -14.06 -5.57
C TYR A 69 1.71 -15.04 -4.40
N LEU A 70 1.20 -16.26 -4.57
CA LEU A 70 1.17 -17.31 -3.57
C LEU A 70 2.01 -18.50 -4.03
N GLN A 71 2.96 -18.93 -3.19
CA GLN A 71 3.72 -20.17 -3.38
C GLN A 71 3.14 -21.31 -2.55
N ASP A 72 3.49 -22.55 -2.92
CA ASP A 72 3.23 -23.68 -2.03
C ASP A 72 3.96 -23.49 -0.69
N GLY A 73 3.26 -23.78 0.42
CA GLY A 73 3.75 -23.51 1.76
C GLY A 73 3.73 -22.04 2.18
N VAL A 74 3.05 -21.15 1.46
CA VAL A 74 2.81 -19.76 1.91
C VAL A 74 2.17 -19.72 3.30
N GLU A 75 2.54 -18.75 4.13
CA GLU A 75 1.95 -18.50 5.46
C GLU A 75 0.53 -17.94 5.33
N VAL A 76 -0.47 -18.55 6.00
CA VAL A 76 -1.89 -18.20 5.79
C VAL A 76 -2.13 -16.72 6.10
N LEU A 77 -1.70 -16.29 7.29
CA LEU A 77 -2.00 -14.95 7.78
C LEU A 77 -1.19 -13.86 7.07
N ASP A 78 -0.02 -14.21 6.51
CA ASP A 78 0.78 -13.27 5.72
C ASP A 78 0.00 -12.72 4.52
N PHE A 79 -0.82 -13.55 3.85
CA PHE A 79 -1.63 -13.09 2.72
C PHE A 79 -3.06 -12.76 3.14
N ALA A 80 -3.69 -13.53 4.04
CA ALA A 80 -5.09 -13.32 4.39
C ALA A 80 -5.30 -11.98 5.12
N GLY A 81 -4.39 -11.57 6.01
CA GLY A 81 -4.49 -10.31 6.73
C GLY A 81 -4.49 -9.08 5.79
N PRO A 82 -3.43 -8.89 4.96
CA PRO A 82 -3.40 -7.84 3.95
C PRO A 82 -4.54 -7.93 2.92
N MET A 83 -4.93 -9.14 2.52
CA MET A 83 -6.03 -9.34 1.57
C MET A 83 -7.33 -8.76 2.10
N GLU A 84 -7.63 -8.98 3.38
CA GLU A 84 -8.82 -8.44 4.04
C GLU A 84 -8.77 -6.90 4.08
N VAL A 85 -7.62 -6.33 4.49
CA VAL A 85 -7.41 -4.88 4.52
C VAL A 85 -7.64 -4.25 3.15
N PHE A 86 -7.03 -4.79 2.09
CA PHE A 86 -7.18 -4.23 0.76
C PHE A 86 -8.57 -4.46 0.16
N SER A 87 -9.23 -5.57 0.50
CA SER A 87 -10.61 -5.85 0.09
C SER A 87 -11.56 -4.79 0.65
N TYR A 88 -11.49 -4.51 1.95
CA TYR A 88 -12.27 -3.44 2.58
C TYR A 88 -11.89 -2.03 2.13
N ALA A 89 -10.65 -1.83 1.67
CA ALA A 89 -10.25 -0.59 0.99
C ALA A 89 -10.83 -0.45 -0.44
N GLY A 90 -11.53 -1.48 -0.95
CA GLY A 90 -12.16 -1.49 -2.26
C GLY A 90 -11.22 -1.82 -3.42
N ALA A 91 -10.06 -2.41 -3.14
CA ALA A 91 -9.13 -2.86 -4.16
C ALA A 91 -9.69 -4.07 -4.94
N LYS A 92 -9.32 -4.17 -6.22
CA LYS A 92 -9.48 -5.40 -6.99
C LYS A 92 -8.31 -6.33 -6.68
N ILE A 93 -8.59 -7.51 -6.15
CA ILE A 93 -7.57 -8.47 -5.75
C ILE A 93 -7.73 -9.74 -6.58
N PHE A 94 -6.62 -10.36 -6.96
CA PHE A 94 -6.59 -11.72 -7.49
C PHE A 94 -5.30 -12.43 -7.07
N THR A 95 -5.35 -13.75 -7.07
CA THR A 95 -4.25 -14.62 -6.68
C THR A 95 -3.53 -15.19 -7.91
N VAL A 96 -2.21 -15.27 -7.81
CA VAL A 96 -1.34 -15.85 -8.84
C VAL A 96 -0.40 -16.85 -8.19
N SER A 97 -0.17 -17.97 -8.84
CA SER A 97 0.91 -18.90 -8.48
C SER A 97 1.69 -19.29 -9.73
N LYS A 98 2.75 -20.10 -9.59
CA LYS A 98 3.47 -20.64 -10.75
C LYS A 98 2.52 -21.34 -11.74
N THR A 99 1.57 -22.12 -11.23
CA THR A 99 0.50 -22.76 -12.02
C THR A 99 -0.84 -22.56 -11.32
N ARG A 100 -1.96 -22.91 -11.98
CA ARG A 100 -3.29 -22.94 -11.34
C ARG A 100 -3.55 -24.14 -10.43
N SER A 101 -2.58 -25.04 -10.29
CA SER A 101 -2.73 -26.19 -9.41
C SER A 101 -2.94 -25.71 -7.96
N PRO A 102 -3.84 -26.34 -7.19
CA PRO A 102 -4.02 -25.97 -5.79
C PRO A 102 -2.70 -26.07 -5.00
N ILE A 103 -2.43 -25.06 -4.19
CA ILE A 103 -1.30 -25.02 -3.27
C ILE A 103 -1.75 -25.37 -1.86
N LYS A 104 -0.82 -25.79 -1.01
CA LYS A 104 -1.06 -26.07 0.41
C LYS A 104 -0.34 -25.04 1.28
N SER A 105 -1.09 -24.07 1.79
CA SER A 105 -0.59 -23.06 2.73
C SER A 105 -0.34 -23.71 4.10
N GLN A 106 0.91 -23.65 4.56
CA GLN A 106 1.45 -24.26 5.79
C GLN A 106 1.05 -25.72 6.05
N GLY A 107 0.65 -26.46 5.02
CA GLY A 107 0.14 -27.82 5.22
C GLY A 107 -1.28 -27.92 5.78
N ILE A 108 -1.97 -26.81 6.06
CA ILE A 108 -3.28 -26.78 6.76
C ILE A 108 -4.43 -26.24 5.91
N LEU A 109 -4.16 -25.36 4.93
CA LEU A 109 -5.18 -24.75 4.08
C LEU A 109 -4.86 -24.99 2.60
N LYS A 110 -5.87 -25.45 1.84
CA LYS A 110 -5.75 -25.57 0.39
C LYS A 110 -6.27 -24.30 -0.27
N VAL A 111 -5.48 -23.72 -1.18
CA VAL A 111 -5.86 -22.53 -1.95
C VAL A 111 -5.74 -22.84 -3.42
N THR A 112 -6.77 -22.53 -4.20
CA THR A 112 -6.72 -22.62 -5.67
C THR A 112 -6.47 -21.22 -6.23
N PRO A 113 -5.32 -20.96 -6.86
CA PRO A 113 -5.01 -19.66 -7.45
C PRO A 113 -5.93 -19.32 -8.62
N ASP A 114 -6.29 -18.05 -8.78
CA ASP A 114 -7.11 -17.58 -9.90
C ASP A 114 -6.36 -17.71 -11.25
N TYR A 115 -5.06 -17.39 -11.23
CA TYR A 115 -4.21 -17.36 -12.42
C TYR A 115 -2.85 -18.05 -12.21
N ALA A 116 -2.23 -18.44 -13.32
CA ALA A 116 -0.82 -18.80 -13.35
C ALA A 116 0.02 -17.58 -13.74
N ILE A 117 1.35 -17.63 -13.53
CA ILE A 117 2.24 -16.55 -13.99
C ILE A 117 2.16 -16.31 -15.50
N THR A 118 1.82 -17.35 -16.29
CA THR A 118 1.70 -17.31 -17.75
C THR A 118 0.49 -16.53 -18.25
N ASP A 119 -0.53 -16.32 -17.41
CA ASP A 119 -1.77 -15.63 -17.80
C ASP A 119 -2.34 -14.71 -16.73
N ALA A 120 -1.49 -14.30 -15.78
CA ALA A 120 -1.81 -13.27 -14.82
C ALA A 120 -2.18 -11.95 -15.54
N PRO A 121 -3.34 -11.34 -15.24
CA PRO A 121 -3.73 -10.07 -15.84
C PRO A 121 -2.80 -8.91 -15.40
N PRO A 122 -2.92 -7.72 -15.99
CA PRO A 122 -2.24 -6.51 -15.51
C PRO A 122 -2.65 -6.17 -14.07
N PHE A 123 -1.70 -5.62 -13.30
CA PHE A 123 -1.90 -5.18 -11.92
C PHE A 123 -1.05 -3.93 -11.63
N ASP A 124 -1.47 -3.14 -10.66
CA ASP A 124 -0.74 -1.96 -10.19
C ASP A 124 0.24 -2.31 -9.06
N ILE A 125 -0.09 -3.32 -8.25
CA ILE A 125 0.70 -3.73 -7.08
C ILE A 125 0.97 -5.22 -7.10
N LEU A 126 2.22 -5.60 -6.78
CA LEU A 126 2.59 -6.98 -6.49
C LEU A 126 2.79 -7.17 -4.98
N ALA A 127 2.03 -8.09 -4.40
CA ALA A 127 2.18 -8.52 -3.02
C ALA A 127 2.77 -9.95 -2.96
N VAL A 128 3.84 -10.13 -2.19
CA VAL A 128 4.52 -11.42 -1.98
C VAL A 128 4.65 -11.75 -0.50
N PHE A 129 4.61 -13.04 -0.16
CA PHE A 129 4.39 -13.46 1.23
C PHE A 129 5.44 -14.47 1.69
N GLY A 130 5.55 -14.63 3.00
CA GLY A 130 6.47 -15.56 3.63
C GLY A 130 5.94 -16.99 3.71
N GLY A 131 6.33 -17.70 4.77
CA GLY A 131 6.25 -19.16 4.82
C GLY A 131 7.40 -19.77 4.02
N ASN A 132 7.10 -20.73 3.16
CA ASN A 132 8.09 -21.40 2.30
C ASN A 132 8.52 -20.54 1.09
N SER A 133 8.97 -19.31 1.33
CA SER A 133 9.33 -18.35 0.28
C SER A 133 10.47 -18.82 -0.63
N GLY A 134 11.26 -19.82 -0.21
CA GLY A 134 12.25 -20.52 -1.02
C GLY A 134 11.68 -21.04 -2.35
N VAL A 135 10.47 -21.63 -2.31
CA VAL A 135 9.77 -22.17 -3.51
C VAL A 135 9.63 -21.13 -4.61
N ALA A 136 9.39 -19.87 -4.26
CA ALA A 136 9.28 -18.78 -5.23
C ALA A 136 10.62 -18.09 -5.50
N SER A 137 11.40 -17.86 -4.46
CA SER A 137 12.63 -17.05 -4.55
C SER A 137 13.78 -17.77 -5.26
N GLU A 138 13.74 -19.10 -5.30
CA GLU A 138 14.73 -19.95 -5.98
C GLU A 138 14.25 -20.46 -7.33
N ASP A 139 12.99 -20.18 -7.71
CA ASP A 139 12.43 -20.57 -9.01
C ASP A 139 12.74 -19.49 -10.08
N PRO A 140 13.56 -19.81 -11.09
CA PRO A 140 13.99 -18.83 -12.08
C PRO A 140 12.84 -18.30 -12.95
N GLU A 141 11.79 -19.10 -13.21
CA GLU A 141 10.65 -18.66 -14.01
C GLU A 141 9.82 -17.62 -13.25
N VAL A 142 9.62 -17.85 -11.95
CA VAL A 142 8.90 -16.92 -11.07
C VAL A 142 9.66 -15.61 -10.94
N ILE A 143 10.97 -15.66 -10.68
CA ILE A 143 11.80 -14.46 -10.57
C ILE A 143 11.85 -13.69 -11.91
N ALA A 144 11.95 -14.38 -13.04
CA ALA A 144 11.91 -13.76 -14.35
C ALA A 144 10.57 -13.05 -14.61
N TRP A 145 9.45 -13.68 -14.24
CA TRP A 145 8.12 -13.10 -14.35
C TRP A 145 7.96 -11.83 -13.51
N ILE A 146 8.44 -11.83 -12.25
CA ILE A 146 8.42 -10.64 -11.38
C ILE A 146 9.24 -9.49 -12.01
N LYS A 147 10.45 -9.79 -12.51
CA LYS A 147 11.31 -8.79 -13.16
C LYS A 147 10.64 -8.18 -14.40
N ALA A 148 9.98 -9.00 -15.21
CA ALA A 148 9.29 -8.54 -16.43
C ALA A 148 8.13 -7.58 -16.13
N ARG A 149 7.54 -7.62 -14.93
CA ARG A 149 6.44 -6.74 -14.51
C ARG A 149 6.90 -5.42 -13.90
N LYS A 150 8.20 -5.24 -13.66
CA LYS A 150 8.77 -4.03 -13.04
C LYS A 150 8.37 -2.71 -13.72
N PRO A 151 8.33 -2.60 -15.06
CA PRO A 151 7.98 -1.33 -15.71
C PRO A 151 6.53 -0.87 -15.47
N THR A 152 5.62 -1.79 -15.13
CA THR A 152 4.18 -1.51 -14.99
C THR A 152 3.69 -1.61 -13.55
N THR A 153 4.53 -2.08 -12.62
CA THR A 153 4.19 -2.20 -11.19
C THR A 153 4.50 -0.89 -10.48
N GLN A 154 3.48 -0.28 -9.88
CA GLN A 154 3.60 0.99 -9.16
C GLN A 154 4.11 0.81 -7.73
N TYR A 155 3.70 -0.26 -7.05
CA TYR A 155 4.13 -0.55 -5.69
C TYR A 155 4.41 -2.05 -5.49
N TYR A 156 5.30 -2.34 -4.55
CA TYR A 156 5.56 -3.69 -4.08
C TYR A 156 5.23 -3.78 -2.60
N PHE A 157 4.61 -4.89 -2.21
CA PHE A 157 4.28 -5.19 -0.83
C PHE A 157 4.86 -6.56 -0.47
N SER A 158 5.50 -6.67 0.69
CA SER A 158 5.94 -7.98 1.19
C SER A 158 5.69 -8.18 2.66
N VAL A 159 5.37 -9.42 3.02
CA VAL A 159 5.23 -9.85 4.41
C VAL A 159 6.25 -10.93 4.73
N CYS A 160 6.82 -10.87 5.94
CA CYS A 160 7.67 -11.91 6.49
C CYS A 160 8.84 -12.22 5.53
N THR A 161 9.08 -13.50 5.25
CA THR A 161 10.12 -13.97 4.32
C THR A 161 9.78 -13.76 2.84
N GLY A 162 8.64 -13.13 2.50
CA GLY A 162 8.34 -12.67 1.14
C GLY A 162 9.35 -11.66 0.62
N ALA A 163 10.03 -10.93 1.51
CA ALA A 163 11.13 -10.03 1.14
C ALA A 163 12.27 -10.75 0.38
N PHE A 164 12.49 -12.06 0.60
CA PHE A 164 13.49 -12.82 -0.16
C PHE A 164 13.15 -12.94 -1.65
N ILE A 165 11.85 -13.00 -1.98
CA ILE A 165 11.37 -13.06 -3.37
C ILE A 165 11.70 -11.73 -4.07
N LEU A 166 11.41 -10.59 -3.42
CA LEU A 166 11.78 -9.27 -3.94
C LEU A 166 13.30 -9.09 -4.02
N GLY A 167 14.04 -9.61 -3.04
CA GLY A 167 15.51 -9.59 -3.01
C GLY A 167 16.10 -10.33 -4.21
N LYS A 168 15.63 -11.56 -4.50
CA LYS A 168 16.06 -12.35 -5.66
C LYS A 168 15.66 -11.72 -7.00
N ALA A 169 14.58 -10.94 -7.01
CA ALA A 169 14.20 -10.12 -8.15
C ALA A 169 15.10 -8.87 -8.35
N GLY A 170 16.05 -8.59 -7.45
CA GLY A 170 16.91 -7.40 -7.50
C GLY A 170 16.16 -6.10 -7.19
N LEU A 171 15.06 -6.19 -6.45
CA LEU A 171 14.21 -5.03 -6.12
C LEU A 171 14.63 -4.35 -4.82
N LEU A 172 15.42 -5.03 -3.97
CA LEU A 172 15.79 -4.53 -2.65
C LEU A 172 17.20 -3.89 -2.59
N ASP A 173 17.90 -3.85 -3.73
CA ASP A 173 19.27 -3.35 -3.78
C ASP A 173 19.39 -1.89 -3.32
N ASN A 174 20.30 -1.63 -2.39
CA ASN A 174 20.55 -0.30 -1.82
C ASN A 174 19.35 0.34 -1.10
N LEU A 175 18.32 -0.45 -0.78
CA LEU A 175 17.15 -0.01 -0.03
C LEU A 175 17.28 -0.36 1.45
N THR A 176 16.55 0.36 2.29
CA THR A 176 16.31 -0.07 3.67
C THR A 176 15.00 -0.85 3.72
N VAL A 177 15.02 -2.01 4.36
CA VAL A 177 13.93 -3.00 4.36
C VAL A 177 13.84 -3.70 5.72
N THR A 178 12.77 -4.47 5.94
CA THR A 178 12.63 -5.40 7.07
C THR A 178 12.14 -6.77 6.57
N THR A 179 12.15 -7.77 7.44
CA THR A 179 11.59 -9.12 7.18
C THR A 179 11.22 -9.77 8.52
N PHE A 180 10.89 -11.06 8.50
CA PHE A 180 10.68 -11.85 9.70
C PHE A 180 11.89 -11.78 10.64
N HIS A 181 11.65 -11.65 11.94
CA HIS A 181 12.71 -11.39 12.93
C HIS A 181 13.82 -12.44 12.93
N GLU A 182 13.50 -13.73 12.75
CA GLU A 182 14.51 -14.80 12.66
C GLU A 182 15.25 -14.83 11.31
N SER A 183 14.78 -14.09 10.31
CA SER A 183 15.34 -14.06 8.96
C SER A 183 16.11 -12.77 8.64
N ILE A 184 16.27 -11.85 9.60
CA ILE A 184 16.99 -10.58 9.39
C ILE A 184 18.41 -10.82 8.86
N ASP A 185 19.22 -11.59 9.60
CA ASP A 185 20.61 -11.87 9.22
C ASP A 185 20.70 -12.62 7.89
N ARG A 186 19.74 -13.52 7.64
CA ARG A 186 19.68 -14.30 6.40
C ARG A 186 19.36 -13.41 5.20
N LEU A 187 18.44 -12.45 5.35
CA LEU A 187 18.12 -11.51 4.28
C LEU A 187 19.28 -10.54 4.04
N GLN A 188 19.92 -10.06 5.11
CA GLN A 188 21.09 -9.18 5.00
C GLN A 188 22.25 -9.86 4.25
N LYS A 189 22.47 -11.16 4.48
CA LYS A 189 23.45 -11.96 3.72
C LYS A 189 23.02 -12.18 2.26
N ALA A 190 21.72 -12.39 2.02
CA ALA A 190 21.19 -12.64 0.68
C ALA A 190 21.17 -11.37 -0.20
N VAL A 191 21.04 -10.18 0.41
CA VAL A 191 21.05 -8.88 -0.27
C VAL A 191 22.02 -7.93 0.46
N PRO A 192 23.34 -8.10 0.31
CA PRO A 192 24.34 -7.33 1.07
C PRO A 192 24.29 -5.81 0.85
N SER A 193 23.75 -5.37 -0.29
CA SER A 193 23.55 -3.96 -0.65
C SER A 193 22.41 -3.30 0.14
N ALA A 194 21.45 -4.09 0.64
CA ALA A 194 20.32 -3.58 1.41
C ALA A 194 20.71 -3.33 2.87
N LYS A 195 19.99 -2.41 3.53
CA LYS A 195 20.02 -2.23 4.98
C LYS A 195 18.81 -2.93 5.60
N VAL A 196 19.00 -4.10 6.20
CA VAL A 196 17.90 -4.88 6.80
C VAL A 196 17.75 -4.53 8.28
N LEU A 197 16.56 -4.06 8.69
CA LEU A 197 16.27 -3.61 10.05
C LEU A 197 15.55 -4.69 10.87
N SER A 198 16.02 -4.97 12.09
CA SER A 198 15.39 -5.93 13.00
C SER A 198 14.21 -5.39 13.80
N ASN A 199 14.14 -4.07 14.00
CA ASN A 199 13.22 -3.41 14.95
C ASN A 199 12.19 -2.53 14.22
N ALA A 200 11.72 -2.95 13.05
CA ALA A 200 10.72 -2.22 12.29
C ALA A 200 9.54 -3.14 11.96
N ARG A 201 8.34 -2.73 12.34
CA ARG A 201 7.10 -3.47 12.03
C ARG A 201 6.84 -3.52 10.54
N PHE A 202 7.06 -2.39 9.86
CA PHE A 202 7.20 -2.31 8.42
C PHE A 202 8.21 -1.22 8.05
N VAL A 203 8.69 -1.24 6.82
CA VAL A 203 9.53 -0.21 6.22
C VAL A 203 8.92 0.18 4.87
N ASP A 204 8.62 1.46 4.68
CA ASP A 204 8.18 2.05 3.41
C ASP A 204 9.31 2.92 2.85
N ASN A 205 9.77 2.64 1.63
CA ASN A 205 10.80 3.42 0.94
C ASN A 205 10.27 4.25 -0.24
N GLY A 206 8.97 4.52 -0.26
CA GLY A 206 8.27 5.23 -1.32
C GLY A 206 7.53 4.27 -2.26
N THR A 207 8.22 3.25 -2.76
CA THR A 207 7.71 2.31 -3.78
C THR A 207 7.54 0.89 -3.25
N ILE A 208 8.37 0.47 -2.29
CA ILE A 208 8.34 -0.88 -1.71
C ILE A 208 8.04 -0.78 -0.22
N ILE A 209 7.02 -1.51 0.20
CA ILE A 209 6.69 -1.73 1.60
C ILE A 209 7.09 -3.15 1.96
N THR A 210 8.06 -3.29 2.85
CA THR A 210 8.42 -4.58 3.46
C THR A 210 7.91 -4.61 4.89
N THR A 211 7.31 -5.71 5.31
CA THR A 211 6.78 -5.86 6.67
C THR A 211 7.47 -7.01 7.39
N ALA A 212 7.46 -6.96 8.72
CA ALA A 212 7.99 -8.02 9.55
C ALA A 212 7.09 -9.27 9.48
N GLY A 213 7.09 -10.11 10.52
CA GLY A 213 6.33 -11.35 10.51
C GLY A 213 4.81 -11.15 10.59
N ILE A 214 4.08 -11.92 9.78
CA ILE A 214 2.72 -12.38 10.05
C ILE A 214 1.74 -11.22 10.28
N SER A 215 1.44 -10.91 11.55
CA SER A 215 0.53 -9.81 11.91
C SER A 215 0.97 -8.45 11.40
N ALA A 216 2.28 -8.23 11.24
CA ALA A 216 2.82 -6.97 10.75
C ALA A 216 2.37 -6.64 9.32
N GLY A 217 1.96 -7.65 8.55
CA GLY A 217 1.35 -7.47 7.23
C GLY A 217 0.07 -6.64 7.29
N ILE A 218 -0.75 -6.79 8.34
CA ILE A 218 -2.00 -6.02 8.50
C ILE A 218 -1.69 -4.52 8.64
N ASP A 219 -0.73 -4.17 9.50
CA ASP A 219 -0.35 -2.76 9.72
C ASP A 219 0.32 -2.15 8.50
N GLY A 220 1.18 -2.90 7.81
CA GLY A 220 1.78 -2.45 6.56
C GLY A 220 0.74 -2.25 5.46
N ALA A 221 -0.29 -3.10 5.39
CA ALA A 221 -1.38 -2.94 4.45
C ALA A 221 -2.23 -1.70 4.76
N LEU A 222 -2.54 -1.45 6.05
CA LEU A 222 -3.24 -0.25 6.49
C LEU A 222 -2.43 1.02 6.21
N HIS A 223 -1.10 0.97 6.38
CA HIS A 223 -0.20 2.05 5.98
C HIS A 223 -0.26 2.32 4.48
N LEU A 224 -0.29 1.28 3.63
CA LEU A 224 -0.44 1.46 2.18
C LEU A 224 -1.82 2.04 1.81
N VAL A 225 -2.88 1.63 2.50
CA VAL A 225 -4.22 2.22 2.35
C VAL A 225 -4.20 3.70 2.74
N GLU A 226 -3.53 4.07 3.83
CA GLU A 226 -3.35 5.47 4.23
C GLU A 226 -2.57 6.26 3.17
N LYS A 227 -1.45 5.71 2.68
CA LYS A 227 -0.61 6.33 1.65
C LYS A 227 -1.40 6.69 0.39
N LEU A 228 -2.33 5.84 -0.02
CA LEU A 228 -3.04 5.97 -1.30
C LEU A 228 -4.43 6.59 -1.16
N GLY A 229 -5.11 6.33 -0.05
CA GLY A 229 -6.50 6.74 0.22
C GLY A 229 -6.64 7.84 1.26
N GLY A 230 -5.55 8.20 1.95
CA GLY A 230 -5.54 9.09 3.10
C GLY A 230 -5.88 8.37 4.42
N LYS A 231 -5.51 9.01 5.54
CA LYS A 231 -5.71 8.49 6.91
C LYS A 231 -7.13 8.05 7.22
N GLU A 232 -8.12 8.80 6.74
CA GLU A 232 -9.54 8.46 6.96
C GLU A 232 -9.95 7.17 6.25
N ALA A 233 -9.33 6.82 5.11
CA ALA A 233 -9.60 5.55 4.46
C ALA A 233 -9.07 4.38 5.29
N ALA A 234 -7.82 4.46 5.75
CA ALA A 234 -7.23 3.42 6.60
C ALA A 234 -7.99 3.29 7.93
N LYS A 235 -8.39 4.41 8.55
CA LYS A 235 -9.21 4.40 9.77
C LYS A 235 -10.54 3.70 9.58
N ARG A 236 -11.27 3.98 8.48
CA ARG A 236 -12.54 3.29 8.18
C ARG A 236 -12.33 1.78 8.02
N VAL A 237 -11.29 1.37 7.31
CA VAL A 237 -10.97 -0.05 7.13
C VAL A 237 -10.64 -0.71 8.47
N ALA A 238 -9.75 -0.12 9.26
CA ALA A 238 -9.39 -0.63 10.58
C ALA A 238 -10.63 -0.75 11.50
N THR A 239 -11.48 0.28 11.54
CA THR A 239 -12.74 0.24 12.31
C THR A 239 -13.68 -0.86 11.82
N TYR A 240 -13.84 -1.02 10.51
CA TYR A 240 -14.74 -2.03 9.96
C TYR A 240 -14.26 -3.46 10.26
N MET A 241 -12.94 -3.67 10.25
CA MET A 241 -12.31 -4.93 10.63
C MET A 241 -12.25 -5.15 12.15
N GLU A 242 -12.72 -4.19 12.95
CA GLU A 242 -12.55 -4.15 14.41
C GLU A 242 -11.07 -4.29 14.85
N TYR A 243 -10.15 -3.80 14.01
CA TYR A 243 -8.72 -3.88 14.25
C TYR A 243 -8.24 -2.69 15.08
N ASP A 244 -8.30 -2.83 16.41
CA ASP A 244 -8.02 -1.78 17.40
C ASP A 244 -6.52 -1.50 17.64
N LYS A 245 -5.63 -2.30 17.06
CA LYS A 245 -4.17 -2.19 17.24
C LYS A 245 -3.45 -1.34 16.22
N TRP A 246 -4.16 -0.79 15.24
CA TRP A 246 -3.53 0.06 14.24
C TRP A 246 -3.04 1.36 14.85
N VAL A 247 -1.72 1.54 14.84
CA VAL A 247 -1.06 2.80 15.19
C VAL A 247 -0.47 3.38 13.90
N PRO A 248 -1.01 4.50 13.38
CA PRO A 248 -0.47 5.15 12.19
C PRO A 248 1.04 5.40 12.36
N GLU A 249 1.81 5.17 11.30
CA GLU A 249 3.26 5.42 11.27
C GLU A 249 4.09 4.59 12.29
N GLN A 250 3.55 3.49 12.86
CA GLN A 250 4.32 2.62 13.76
C GLN A 250 5.51 1.88 13.08
N GLY A 251 5.54 1.86 11.75
CA GLY A 251 6.68 1.40 10.97
C GLY A 251 7.69 2.51 10.66
N LEU A 252 8.78 2.16 9.99
CA LEU A 252 9.74 3.14 9.49
C LEU A 252 9.30 3.64 8.10
N ILE A 253 9.02 4.93 8.00
CA ILE A 253 8.70 5.58 6.72
C ILE A 253 9.93 6.37 6.27
N ILE A 254 10.44 6.04 5.08
CA ILE A 254 11.62 6.66 4.50
C ILE A 254 11.13 7.59 3.39
N PRO A 255 11.33 8.91 3.53
CA PRO A 255 10.99 9.84 2.47
C PRO A 255 11.84 9.52 1.22
N PRO A 256 11.29 9.70 0.01
CA PRO A 256 12.07 9.59 -1.21
C PRO A 256 13.31 10.48 -1.10
N ARG A 257 14.48 9.97 -1.53
CA ARG A 257 15.66 10.86 -1.64
C ARG A 257 15.34 11.92 -2.71
N PRO A 258 15.66 13.20 -2.45
CA PRO A 258 15.51 14.28 -3.43
C PRO A 258 16.33 14.02 -4.70
#